data_AF-F8FGP6-F1
#
_entry.id   AF-F8FGP6-F1
#
_cell.length_a   1.000
_cell.length_b   1.000
_cell.length_c   1.000
_cell.angle_alpha   90.00
_cell.angle_beta   90.00
_cell.angle_gamma   90.00
#
_symmetry.space_group_name_H-M   'P 1'
#
loop_
_entity.id
_entity.type
_entity.pdbx_description
1 polymer ?
#
loop_
_entity_poly.entity_id
_entity_poly.type
_entity_poly.pdbx_seq_one_letter_code
_entity_poly.pdbx_strand_id
1 'polypeptide(L)' 'MPELLFQAALLIIIIRAVYMIFSLAQRPKKPWLDLLHYISVAIVALTFLL' A
#
# COMPACT_ATOMS: atom_id res chain seq x y z
N MET A 1 9.89 -8.70 -21.30
CA MET A 1 9.58 -9.48 -20.09
C MET A 1 8.56 -8.70 -19.26
N PRO A 2 7.25 -8.91 -19.49
CA PRO A 2 6.17 -8.14 -18.83
C PRO A 2 6.12 -8.34 -17.31
N GLU A 3 6.66 -9.46 -16.83
CA GLU A 3 6.68 -9.86 -15.41
C GLU A 3 7.45 -8.88 -14.51
N LEU A 4 8.60 -8.39 -14.97
CA LEU A 4 9.42 -7.41 -14.23
C LEU A 4 8.71 -6.06 -14.07
N LEU A 5 7.94 -5.65 -15.09
CA LEU A 5 7.15 -4.42 -15.03
C LEU A 5 6.00 -4.54 -14.03
N PHE A 6 5.36 -5.70 -13.97
CA PHE A 6 4.29 -5.99 -13.02
C PHE A 6 4.81 -5.98 -11.58
N GLN A 7 5.94 -6.65 -11.33
CA GLN A 7 6.58 -6.65 -10.01
C GLN A 7 7.02 -5.24 -9.59
N ALA A 8 7.64 -4.46 -10.47
CA ALA A 8 8.04 -3.09 -10.17
C ALA A 8 6.85 -2.19 -9.83
N ALA A 9 5.73 -2.32 -10.57
CA ALA A 9 4.51 -1.59 -10.29
C ALA A 9 3.92 -1.95 -8.92
N LEU A 10 3.87 -3.24 -8.58
CA LEU A 10 3.41 -3.71 -7.26
C LEU A 10 4.30 -3.18 -6.13
N LEU A 11 5.61 -3.17 -6.32
CA LEU A 11 6.56 -2.65 -5.35
C LEU A 11 6.32 -1.16 -5.04
N ILE A 12 6.09 -0.35 -6.08
CA ILE A 12 5.75 1.07 -5.94
C ILE A 12 4.41 1.24 -5.20
N ILE A 13 3.40 0.41 -5.52
CA ILE A 13 2.10 0.43 -4.84
C ILE A 13 2.26 0.11 -3.34
N ILE A 14 3.03 -0.91 -2.99
CA ILE A 14 3.30 -1.30 -1.59
C ILE A 14 3.98 -0.16 -0.85
N ILE A 15 5.07 0.41 -1.41
CA ILE A 15 5.79 1.53 -0.79
C ILE A 15 4.85 2.70 -0.52
N ARG A 16 4.03 3.07 -1.52
CA ARG A 16 3.06 4.18 -1.39
C ARG A 16 2.01 3.90 -0.33
N ALA A 17 1.47 2.67 -0.29
CA ALA A 17 0.46 2.29 0.68
C ALA A 17 1.02 2.33 2.12
N VAL A 18 2.20 1.76 2.34
CA VAL A 18 2.89 1.81 3.64
C VAL A 18 3.15 3.26 4.07
N TYR A 19 3.67 4.10 3.16
CA TYR A 19 3.88 5.52 3.45
C TYR A 19 2.59 6.24 3.87
N MET A 20 1.47 6.00 3.17
CA MET A 20 0.17 6.59 3.55
C MET A 20 -0.32 6.08 4.90
N ILE A 21 -0.16 4.80 5.22
CA ILE A 21 -0.53 4.25 6.54
C ILE A 21 0.23 5.00 7.64
N PHE A 22 1.56 5.15 7.51
CA PHE A 22 2.37 5.88 8.49
C PHE A 22 1.98 7.37 8.57
N SER A 23 1.78 8.03 7.42
CA SER A 23 1.38 9.44 7.37
C SER A 23 0.02 9.70 8.01
N LEU A 24 -0.97 8.84 7.73
CA LEU A 24 -2.33 8.96 8.26
C LEU A 24 -2.39 8.56 9.74
N ALA A 25 -1.56 7.62 10.19
CA ALA A 25 -1.48 7.23 11.59
C ALA A 25 -0.97 8.35 12.50
N GLN A 26 -0.14 9.27 11.97
CA GLN A 26 0.39 10.42 12.70
C GLN A 26 -0.60 11.60 12.77
N ARG A 27 -1.73 11.56 12.06
CA ARG A 27 -2.70 12.66 12.10
C ARG A 27 -3.49 12.66 13.42
N PRO A 28 -3.75 13.84 14.01
CA PRO A 28 -4.49 13.95 15.28
C PRO A 28 -5.94 13.47 15.17
N LYS A 29 -6.58 13.67 14.01
CA LYS A 29 -7.80 12.96 13.62
C LYS A 29 -7.41 11.82 12.69
N LYS A 30 -7.46 10.59 13.22
CA LYS A 30 -7.16 9.37 12.45
C LYS A 30 -8.31 9.06 11.49
N PRO A 31 -8.09 9.12 10.16
CA PRO A 31 -9.10 8.69 9.20
C PRO A 31 -9.05 7.16 9.10
N TRP A 32 -9.74 6.50 10.04
CA TRP A 32 -9.71 5.04 10.18
C TRP A 32 -10.09 4.28 8.91
N LEU A 33 -11.04 4.82 8.15
CA LEU A 33 -11.52 4.19 6.91
C LEU A 33 -10.45 4.26 5.81
N ASP A 34 -9.75 5.38 5.68
CA ASP A 34 -8.61 5.51 4.77
C ASP A 34 -7.47 4.58 5.19
N LEU A 35 -7.17 4.49 6.49
CA LEU A 35 -6.13 3.61 7.00
C LEU A 35 -6.42 2.15 6.66
N LEU A 36 -7.67 1.70 6.87
CA LEU A 36 -8.10 0.36 6.53
C LEU A 36 -8.00 0.10 5.03
N HIS A 37 -8.37 1.08 4.20
CA HIS A 37 -8.22 0.99 2.75
C HIS A 37 -6.77 0.79 2.33
N TYR A 38 -5.83 1.58 2.86
CA TYR A 38 -4.40 1.41 2.53
C TYR A 38 -3.84 0.09 3.03
N ILE A 39 -4.28 -0.41 4.19
CA ILE A 39 -3.91 -1.73 4.69
C ILE A 39 -4.42 -2.83 3.73
N SER A 40 -5.69 -2.77 3.30
CA SER A 40 -6.23 -3.72 2.33
C SER A 40 -5.47 -3.69 1.00
N VAL A 41 -5.16 -2.50 0.48
CA VAL A 41 -4.37 -2.35 -0.75
C VAL A 41 -2.97 -2.94 -0.59
N ALA A 42 -2.31 -2.70 0.55
CA ALA A 42 -1.00 -3.25 0.84
C ALA A 42 -1.03 -4.79 0.88
N ILE A 43 -2.03 -5.39 1.54
CA ILE A 43 -2.19 -6.86 1.62
C ILE A 43 -2.43 -7.45 0.24
N VAL A 44 -3.34 -6.86 -0.55
CA VAL A 44 -3.63 -7.34 -1.91
C VAL A 44 -2.38 -7.24 -2.79
N ALA A 45 -1.69 -6.11 -2.76
CA ALA A 45 -0.46 -5.92 -3.54
C ALA A 45 0.66 -6.89 -3.10
N LEU A 46 0.78 -7.20 -1.81
CA LEU A 46 1.71 -8.21 -1.30
C LEU A 46 1.38 -9.60 -1.83
N THR A 47 0.09 -9.94 -1.91
CA THR A 47 -0.41 -11.23 -2.38
C THR A 47 -0.17 -11.45 -3.88
N PHE A 48 -0.12 -10.38 -4.67
CA PHE A 48 0.24 -10.44 -6.08
C PHE A 48 1.76 -10.42 -6.32
N LEU A 49 2.54 -9.97 -5.33
CA LEU A 49 4.00 -9.88 -5.43
C LEU A 49 4.70 -11.17 -4.97
N LEU A 50 4.17 -11.82 -3.93
CA LEU A 50 4.61 -13.13 -3.41
C LEU A 50 4.01 -14.28 -4.21
#